data_AF-A0A017SFZ9-F1
#
_entry.id   AF-A0A017SFZ9-F1
#
_cell.length_a   1.000
_cell.length_b   1.000
_cell.length_c   1.000
_cell.angle_alpha   90.00
_cell.angle_beta   90.00
_cell.angle_gamma   90.00
#
_symmetry.space_group_name_H-M   'P 1'
#
loop_
_entity.id
_entity.type
_entity.pdbx_description
1 polymer ?
#
loop_
_entity_poly.entity_id
_entity_poly.type
_entity_poly.pdbx_seq_one_letter_code
_entity_poly.pdbx_strand_id
1 'polypeptide(L)'
;MQLQNSFIVLGFYAAGIQQALAAPVDNEITARGLEIRATPGESNTNPIKASVNVQGQNQLPFDADCYAILCKGADRVLQRDSDETNPNRRDSGVTKTFSGGNGSGPFRNPQKADVKVPAPKSSWDSGKPFVSPEEYPFASTLQGGSAYLIPVNQASQNSQGGAINGMYEKYDIETADCGTKSWFEISFTGSLGPYCKALMAGKKSSDPICKKGAKDAVGDWGFDVGEYIYKYDGHSYRAAGKQ
;
A
#
# COMPACT_ATOMS: atom_id res chain seq x y z
N MET A 1 110.74 -13.19 -11.78
CA MET A 1 109.94 -12.55 -12.84
C MET A 1 108.99 -11.58 -12.15
N GLN A 2 109.12 -10.29 -12.46
CA GLN A 2 108.12 -9.19 -12.43
C GLN A 2 107.30 -8.96 -11.14
N LEU A 3 107.50 -7.81 -10.46
CA LEU A 3 106.77 -6.52 -10.62
C LEU A 3 105.36 -6.62 -9.99
N GLN A 4 104.77 -5.67 -9.27
CA GLN A 4 105.09 -4.37 -8.69
C GLN A 4 103.75 -3.88 -8.08
N ASN A 5 103.81 -2.84 -7.24
CA ASN A 5 102.74 -1.84 -7.00
C ASN A 5 101.58 -2.16 -6.03
N SER A 6 101.69 -1.54 -4.85
CA SER A 6 100.81 -0.49 -4.30
C SER A 6 99.35 -0.42 -4.75
N PHE A 7 98.41 -0.27 -3.80
CA PHE A 7 97.66 0.97 -3.57
C PHE A 7 96.73 0.85 -2.33
N ILE A 8 96.70 1.94 -1.56
CA ILE A 8 95.85 2.28 -0.41
C ILE A 8 94.42 2.62 -0.88
N VAL A 9 93.38 2.31 -0.09
CA VAL A 9 92.13 3.10 0.16
C VAL A 9 91.36 2.36 1.28
N LEU A 10 91.20 2.80 2.55
CA LEU A 10 90.53 3.97 3.15
C LEU A 10 89.00 4.02 2.93
N GLY A 11 88.20 3.80 3.98
CA GLY A 11 86.90 4.48 4.05
C GLY A 11 85.78 3.84 4.87
N PHE A 12 85.50 4.50 6.00
CA PHE A 12 84.19 4.85 6.59
C PHE A 12 83.22 3.72 7.05
N TYR A 13 83.02 3.55 8.36
CA TYR A 13 82.07 4.29 9.22
C TYR A 13 80.63 4.29 8.70
N ALA A 14 79.74 3.58 9.40
CA ALA A 14 78.49 4.16 9.91
C ALA A 14 77.88 3.24 10.96
N ALA A 15 77.69 3.79 12.15
CA ALA A 15 77.02 3.18 13.28
C ALA A 15 75.57 2.82 12.95
N GLY A 16 75.12 1.67 13.46
CA GLY A 16 73.71 1.31 13.46
C GLY A 16 72.91 2.28 14.32
N ILE A 17 72.01 3.03 13.69
CA ILE A 17 70.89 3.66 14.36
C ILE A 17 69.73 2.68 14.19
N GLN A 18 69.35 1.99 15.27
CA GLN A 18 68.05 1.31 15.32
C GLN A 18 66.96 2.39 15.32
N GLN A 19 66.44 2.72 14.14
CA GLN A 19 65.16 3.40 14.04
C GLN A 19 64.08 2.36 14.37
N ALA A 20 63.57 2.41 15.60
CA ALA A 20 62.28 1.82 15.89
C ALA A 20 61.22 2.59 15.09
N LEU A 21 60.79 2.02 13.97
CA LEU A 21 59.58 2.45 13.28
C LEU A 21 58.41 2.25 14.24
N ALA A 22 57.88 3.34 14.78
CA ALA A 22 56.53 3.33 15.30
C ALA A 22 55.61 2.97 14.13
N ALA A 23 54.96 1.82 14.21
CA ALA A 23 53.93 1.43 13.27
C ALA A 23 52.86 2.55 13.25
N PRO A 24 52.35 2.95 12.07
CA PRO A 24 51.22 3.85 12.02
C PRO A 24 50.06 3.20 12.77
N VAL A 25 49.59 3.89 13.81
CA VAL A 25 48.32 3.55 14.43
C VAL A 25 47.28 3.98 13.39
N ASP A 26 46.74 3.02 12.65
CA ASP A 26 45.50 3.23 11.91
C ASP A 26 44.46 3.66 12.93
N ASN A 27 44.26 4.96 13.07
CA ASN A 27 43.00 5.50 13.51
C ASN A 27 42.02 5.28 12.36
N GLU A 28 41.66 4.01 12.12
CA GLU A 28 40.31 3.69 11.72
C GLU A 28 39.44 4.27 12.83
N ILE A 29 38.98 5.51 12.61
CA ILE A 29 37.72 5.96 13.17
C ILE A 29 36.74 4.92 12.68
N THR A 30 36.55 3.92 13.52
CA THR A 30 35.57 2.87 13.38
C THR A 30 34.28 3.65 13.35
N ALA A 31 33.75 3.88 12.15
CA ALA A 31 32.39 4.31 11.91
C ALA A 31 31.51 3.18 12.42
N ARG A 32 31.45 3.03 13.75
CA ARG A 32 30.52 2.16 14.45
C ARG A 32 29.15 2.77 14.24
N GLY A 33 28.54 2.35 13.12
CA GLY A 33 27.11 2.25 12.92
C GLY A 33 26.30 3.37 13.54
N LEU A 34 26.43 4.58 13.00
CA LEU A 34 25.24 5.42 12.87
C LEU A 34 24.44 4.84 11.70
N GLU A 35 23.76 3.71 11.92
CA GLU A 35 22.56 3.45 11.14
C GLU A 35 21.62 4.59 11.50
N ILE A 36 21.51 5.56 10.59
CA ILE A 36 20.40 6.52 10.61
C ILE A 36 19.16 5.63 10.61
N ARG A 37 18.48 5.53 11.76
CA ARG A 37 17.19 4.86 11.82
C ARG A 37 16.30 5.64 10.88
N ALA A 38 16.01 5.07 9.72
CA ALA A 38 15.14 5.69 8.74
C ALA A 38 13.85 6.12 9.44
N THR A 39 13.36 7.33 9.15
CA THR A 39 12.12 7.78 9.75
C THR A 39 11.00 6.95 9.13
N PRO A 40 10.05 6.40 9.92
CA PRO A 40 8.91 5.70 9.34
C PRO A 40 8.18 6.59 8.35
N GLY A 41 7.87 6.04 7.18
CA GLY A 41 7.14 6.70 6.10
C GLY A 41 8.00 7.25 4.98
N GLU A 42 9.32 7.29 5.13
CA GLU A 42 10.26 7.76 4.09
C GLU A 42 10.43 6.76 2.94
N SER A 43 10.14 5.48 3.17
CA SER A 43 10.23 4.43 2.17
C SER A 43 9.16 3.36 2.36
N ASN A 44 8.92 2.59 1.30
CA ASN A 44 8.06 1.41 1.35
C ASN A 44 8.62 0.27 2.22
N THR A 45 9.93 0.24 2.48
CA THR A 45 10.58 -0.76 3.35
C THR A 45 10.46 -0.42 4.83
N ASN A 46 10.21 0.85 5.16
CA ASN A 46 9.96 1.32 6.52
C ASN A 46 8.71 2.23 6.56
N PRO A 47 7.52 1.71 6.24
CA PRO A 47 6.32 2.53 6.18
C PRO A 47 5.75 2.81 7.57
N ILE A 48 4.98 3.89 7.70
CA ILE A 48 4.18 4.16 8.90
C ILE A 48 3.17 3.03 9.08
N LYS A 49 3.13 2.40 10.27
CA LYS A 49 2.11 1.38 10.58
C LYS A 49 0.82 2.08 11.00
N ALA A 50 -0.08 2.26 10.06
CA ALA A 50 -1.33 2.99 10.27
C ALA A 50 -2.49 2.02 10.54
N SER A 51 -3.40 2.39 11.43
CA SER A 51 -4.59 1.58 11.73
C SER A 51 -5.86 2.39 11.61
N VAL A 52 -6.83 1.87 10.87
CA VAL A 52 -8.16 2.45 10.75
C VAL A 52 -9.13 1.69 11.65
N ASN A 53 -9.91 2.44 12.42
CA ASN A 53 -11.00 1.87 13.22
C ASN A 53 -12.26 1.71 12.34
N VAL A 54 -12.66 0.47 12.15
CA VAL A 54 -13.82 0.06 11.34
C VAL A 54 -15.05 -0.05 12.24
N GLN A 55 -16.13 0.63 11.86
CA GLN A 55 -17.40 0.65 12.58
C GLN A 55 -18.56 1.19 11.72
N GLY A 56 -19.78 0.76 12.01
CA GLY A 56 -20.97 1.27 11.34
C GLY A 56 -20.92 1.12 9.82
N GLN A 57 -21.15 2.21 9.09
CA GLN A 57 -21.28 2.19 7.63
C GLN A 57 -19.95 2.00 6.88
N ASN A 58 -18.78 2.22 7.51
CA ASN A 58 -17.50 1.97 6.83
C ASN A 58 -17.07 0.48 6.84
N GLN A 59 -17.84 -0.41 7.47
CA GLN A 59 -17.54 -1.85 7.51
C GLN A 59 -17.48 -2.47 6.12
N LEU A 60 -18.50 -2.23 5.29
CA LEU A 60 -18.58 -2.76 3.93
C LEU A 60 -17.40 -2.33 3.04
N PRO A 61 -17.09 -1.03 2.88
CA PRO A 61 -15.99 -0.62 2.02
C PRO A 61 -14.63 -1.11 2.53
N PHE A 62 -14.37 -1.09 3.85
CA PHE A 62 -13.13 -1.66 4.37
C PHE A 62 -13.04 -3.18 4.20
N ASP A 63 -14.15 -3.92 4.29
CA ASP A 63 -14.13 -5.35 4.00
C ASP A 63 -13.84 -5.65 2.52
N ALA A 64 -14.26 -4.76 1.63
CA ALA A 64 -13.89 -4.80 0.22
C ALA A 64 -12.38 -4.56 0.02
N ASP A 65 -11.78 -3.61 0.72
CA ASP A 65 -10.32 -3.37 0.73
C ASP A 65 -9.58 -4.62 1.21
N CYS A 66 -10.04 -5.21 2.32
CA CYS A 66 -9.48 -6.43 2.88
C CYS A 66 -9.59 -7.62 1.92
N TYR A 67 -10.66 -7.75 1.15
CA TYR A 67 -10.76 -8.75 0.08
C TYR A 67 -9.74 -8.50 -1.02
N ALA A 68 -9.58 -7.26 -1.47
CA ALA A 68 -8.59 -6.92 -2.49
C ALA A 68 -7.17 -7.27 -2.03
N ILE A 69 -6.82 -6.96 -0.77
CA ILE A 69 -5.52 -7.31 -0.18
C ILE A 69 -5.39 -8.83 -0.03
N LEU A 70 -6.31 -9.48 0.69
CA LEU A 70 -6.21 -10.89 1.07
C LEU A 70 -6.33 -11.83 -0.13
N CYS A 71 -7.36 -11.64 -0.94
CA CYS A 71 -7.76 -12.59 -1.96
C CYS A 71 -7.27 -12.23 -3.37
N LYS A 72 -6.87 -10.97 -3.59
CA LYS A 72 -6.36 -10.49 -4.89
C LYS A 72 -4.92 -10.01 -4.86
N GLY A 73 -4.28 -10.02 -3.70
CA GLY A 73 -2.88 -9.65 -3.54
C GLY A 73 -2.62 -8.17 -3.81
N ALA A 74 -3.62 -7.31 -3.61
CA ALA A 74 -3.41 -5.87 -3.67
C ALA A 74 -2.43 -5.43 -2.57
N ASP A 75 -1.61 -4.43 -2.88
CA ASP A 75 -0.60 -3.94 -1.95
C ASP A 75 -1.25 -3.36 -0.69
N ARG A 76 -0.64 -3.67 0.46
CA ARG A 76 -1.03 -3.13 1.77
C ARG A 76 -0.16 -1.94 2.19
N VAL A 77 1.00 -1.81 1.57
CA VAL A 77 1.92 -0.67 1.72
C VAL A 77 1.66 0.30 0.58
N LEU A 78 1.18 1.48 0.91
CA LEU A 78 0.75 2.51 -0.03
C LEU A 78 1.55 3.79 0.19
N GLN A 79 1.61 4.64 -0.84
CA GLN A 79 2.16 5.99 -0.72
C GLN A 79 1.04 7.00 -0.96
N ARG A 80 0.83 7.93 -0.03
CA ARG A 80 -0.20 8.98 -0.18
C ARG A 80 0.19 9.91 -1.33
N ASP A 81 -0.74 10.05 -2.27
CA ASP A 81 -0.56 10.88 -3.46
C ASP A 81 -0.74 12.37 -3.13
N SER A 82 0.04 13.19 -3.80
CA SER A 82 0.01 14.65 -3.76
C SER A 82 -0.89 15.27 -4.81
N ASP A 83 -0.93 14.66 -5.99
CA ASP A 83 -1.65 15.19 -7.12
C ASP A 83 -3.05 14.61 -7.18
N GLU A 84 -3.96 15.49 -7.58
CA GLU A 84 -5.40 15.38 -7.47
C GLU A 84 -5.91 13.95 -7.54
N THR A 85 -6.76 13.50 -6.63
CA THR A 85 -7.53 12.24 -6.73
C THR A 85 -8.18 11.96 -8.12
N ASN A 86 -8.23 12.95 -9.02
CA ASN A 86 -8.89 12.96 -10.30
C ASN A 86 -8.28 12.04 -11.39
N PRO A 87 -6.96 11.99 -11.67
CA PRO A 87 -6.39 11.04 -12.62
C PRO A 87 -6.58 9.61 -12.14
N ASN A 88 -6.34 9.31 -10.86
CA ASN A 88 -6.59 7.97 -10.31
C ASN A 88 -8.07 7.58 -10.45
N ARG A 89 -9.01 8.47 -10.16
CA ARG A 89 -10.44 8.22 -10.36
C ARG A 89 -10.86 8.09 -11.83
N ARG A 90 -10.16 8.76 -12.74
CA ARG A 90 -10.36 8.59 -14.18
C ARG A 90 -9.85 7.24 -14.64
N ASP A 91 -8.65 6.86 -14.20
CA ASP A 91 -7.96 5.65 -14.63
C ASP A 91 -8.58 4.38 -14.04
N SER A 92 -9.22 4.48 -12.87
CA SER A 92 -10.08 3.44 -12.32
C SER A 92 -11.46 3.38 -12.98
N GLY A 93 -11.81 4.36 -13.82
CA GLY A 93 -13.08 4.45 -14.53
C GLY A 93 -14.24 5.02 -13.72
N VAL A 94 -14.08 5.36 -12.43
CA VAL A 94 -15.21 5.84 -11.61
C VAL A 94 -15.81 7.18 -12.07
N THR A 95 -15.06 7.96 -12.85
CA THR A 95 -15.57 9.20 -13.48
C THR A 95 -16.21 8.97 -14.86
N LYS A 96 -16.18 7.75 -15.40
CA LYS A 96 -16.74 7.43 -16.72
C LYS A 96 -18.23 7.75 -16.77
N THR A 97 -18.65 8.48 -17.79
CA THR A 97 -20.06 8.75 -18.08
C THR A 97 -20.55 7.84 -19.21
N PHE A 98 -21.86 7.60 -19.22
CA PHE A 98 -22.52 6.79 -20.23
C PHE A 98 -23.64 7.61 -20.86
N SER A 99 -23.80 7.54 -22.18
CA SER A 99 -24.88 8.25 -22.87
C SER A 99 -26.25 7.87 -22.28
N GLY A 100 -27.04 8.88 -21.88
CA GLY A 100 -28.32 8.73 -21.18
C GLY A 100 -28.22 8.08 -19.79
N GLY A 101 -27.04 8.07 -19.17
CA GLY A 101 -26.78 7.48 -17.85
C GLY A 101 -27.11 8.40 -16.68
N ASN A 102 -27.16 7.83 -15.48
CA ASN A 102 -27.49 8.54 -14.24
C ASN A 102 -26.21 8.93 -13.48
N GLY A 103 -25.48 9.92 -13.98
CA GLY A 103 -24.20 10.35 -13.41
C GLY A 103 -23.03 9.44 -13.82
N SER A 104 -21.88 9.62 -13.16
CA SER A 104 -20.65 8.90 -13.46
C SER A 104 -20.52 7.56 -12.72
N GLY A 105 -19.70 6.68 -13.27
CA GLY A 105 -19.29 5.43 -12.65
C GLY A 105 -20.15 4.22 -13.03
N PRO A 106 -19.63 3.01 -12.81
CA PRO A 106 -20.24 1.77 -13.30
C PRO A 106 -21.52 1.42 -12.56
N PHE A 107 -21.56 1.61 -11.24
CA PHE A 107 -22.65 1.12 -10.39
C PHE A 107 -23.91 1.99 -10.41
N ARG A 108 -23.81 3.24 -10.88
CA ARG A 108 -24.99 4.06 -11.25
C ARG A 108 -25.58 3.66 -12.61
N ASN A 109 -24.81 2.95 -13.44
CA ASN A 109 -25.15 2.59 -14.81
C ASN A 109 -24.92 1.09 -15.09
N PRO A 110 -25.42 0.16 -14.24
CA PRO A 110 -24.93 -1.22 -14.22
C PRO A 110 -25.12 -1.95 -15.54
N GLN A 111 -26.27 -1.77 -16.22
CA GLN A 111 -26.53 -2.40 -17.53
C GLN A 111 -25.62 -1.87 -18.64
N LYS A 112 -25.25 -0.58 -18.58
CA LYS A 112 -24.38 0.05 -19.60
C LYS A 112 -22.91 -0.24 -19.36
N ALA A 113 -22.55 -0.44 -18.10
CA ALA A 113 -21.20 -0.77 -17.67
C ALA A 113 -20.93 -2.29 -17.67
N ASP A 114 -21.95 -3.12 -17.93
CA ASP A 114 -21.91 -4.58 -17.81
C ASP A 114 -21.43 -5.06 -16.42
N VAL A 115 -21.95 -4.42 -15.37
CA VAL A 115 -21.67 -4.77 -13.98
C VAL A 115 -22.94 -5.14 -13.23
N LYS A 116 -22.77 -5.90 -12.15
CA LYS A 116 -23.84 -6.25 -11.22
C LYS A 116 -23.76 -5.35 -9.98
N VAL A 117 -24.92 -5.07 -9.43
CA VAL A 117 -25.07 -4.35 -8.17
C VAL A 117 -25.96 -5.21 -7.27
N PRO A 118 -25.59 -5.42 -6.00
CA PRO A 118 -26.41 -6.21 -5.08
C PRO A 118 -27.74 -5.52 -4.80
N ALA A 119 -28.77 -6.31 -4.52
CA ALA A 119 -30.07 -5.78 -4.10
C ALA A 119 -29.95 -5.15 -2.70
N PRO A 120 -30.54 -3.97 -2.46
CA PRO A 120 -30.55 -3.37 -1.13
C PRO A 120 -31.25 -4.26 -0.10
N LYS A 121 -30.70 -4.34 1.12
CA LYS A 121 -31.27 -5.06 2.26
C LYS A 121 -31.60 -4.09 3.39
N SER A 122 -32.90 -3.90 3.60
CA SER A 122 -33.51 -2.85 4.44
C SER A 122 -32.93 -2.64 5.84
N SER A 123 -32.33 -3.65 6.48
CA SER A 123 -31.80 -3.54 7.84
C SER A 123 -30.42 -2.90 7.94
N TRP A 124 -29.57 -3.00 6.92
CA TRP A 124 -28.18 -2.50 6.98
C TRP A 124 -27.98 -1.21 6.17
N ASP A 125 -28.54 -1.16 4.97
CA ASP A 125 -28.42 -0.01 4.06
C ASP A 125 -29.62 0.96 4.15
N SER A 126 -30.58 0.72 5.04
CA SER A 126 -31.84 1.50 5.12
C SER A 126 -32.59 1.58 3.77
N GLY A 127 -32.46 0.53 2.94
CA GLY A 127 -33.01 0.46 1.59
C GLY A 127 -32.27 1.31 0.56
N LYS A 128 -31.07 1.83 0.86
CA LYS A 128 -30.30 2.67 -0.07
C LYS A 128 -29.52 1.82 -1.07
N PRO A 129 -29.43 2.26 -2.33
CA PRO A 129 -28.78 1.48 -3.38
C PRO A 129 -27.25 1.55 -3.31
N PHE A 130 -26.58 0.47 -3.72
CA PHE A 130 -25.12 0.33 -3.75
C PHE A 130 -24.53 0.90 -5.06
N VAL A 131 -24.61 2.22 -5.23
CA VAL A 131 -24.27 2.89 -6.50
C VAL A 131 -22.92 3.62 -6.48
N SER A 132 -22.24 3.65 -5.34
CA SER A 132 -20.95 4.33 -5.19
C SER A 132 -19.82 3.32 -5.36
N PRO A 133 -18.79 3.63 -6.17
CA PRO A 133 -17.64 2.73 -6.33
C PRO A 133 -16.64 2.93 -5.19
N GLU A 134 -16.47 1.90 -4.36
CA GLU A 134 -15.32 1.77 -3.49
C GLU A 134 -14.07 1.47 -4.34
N GLU A 135 -12.90 2.00 -3.98
CA GLU A 135 -11.67 1.90 -4.78
C GLU A 135 -10.50 1.44 -3.91
N TYR A 136 -9.94 0.25 -4.19
CA TYR A 136 -8.68 -0.19 -3.58
C TYR A 136 -7.65 -0.67 -4.61
N PRO A 137 -6.39 -0.18 -4.62
CA PRO A 137 -5.86 0.88 -3.76
C PRO A 137 -6.58 2.22 -3.90
N PHE A 138 -6.57 3.03 -2.84
CA PHE A 138 -7.33 4.28 -2.80
C PHE A 138 -6.86 5.25 -3.87
N ALA A 139 -7.80 6.01 -4.44
CA ALA A 139 -7.46 7.05 -5.41
C ALA A 139 -6.60 8.19 -4.82
N SER A 140 -6.49 8.29 -3.49
CA SER A 140 -5.57 9.19 -2.77
C SER A 140 -4.15 8.63 -2.57
N THR A 141 -3.79 7.55 -3.28
CA THR A 141 -2.47 6.91 -3.22
C THR A 141 -1.88 6.74 -4.61
N LEU A 142 -0.55 6.71 -4.73
CA LEU A 142 0.13 6.53 -6.01
C LEU A 142 -0.18 5.18 -6.69
N GLN A 143 -0.59 4.19 -5.90
CA GLN A 143 -1.06 2.89 -6.39
C GLN A 143 -2.51 2.91 -6.88
N GLY A 144 -3.20 4.05 -6.74
CA GLY A 144 -4.55 4.28 -7.24
C GLY A 144 -4.63 4.16 -8.77
N GLY A 145 -5.85 4.31 -9.32
CA GLY A 145 -6.08 4.18 -10.76
C GLY A 145 -6.14 2.75 -11.26
N SER A 146 -5.31 1.85 -10.74
CA SER A 146 -5.38 0.40 -11.01
C SER A 146 -6.28 -0.36 -10.03
N ALA A 147 -7.33 0.32 -9.55
CA ALA A 147 -8.15 -0.11 -8.43
C ALA A 147 -9.08 -1.29 -8.76
N TYR A 148 -9.36 -2.07 -7.72
CA TYR A 148 -10.54 -2.90 -7.64
C TYR A 148 -11.73 -2.05 -7.21
N LEU A 149 -12.86 -2.25 -7.88
CA LEU A 149 -14.10 -1.52 -7.68
C LEU A 149 -15.17 -2.42 -7.07
N ILE A 150 -15.81 -1.96 -5.99
CA ILE A 150 -16.90 -2.68 -5.34
C ILE A 150 -18.09 -1.72 -5.15
N PRO A 151 -19.35 -2.15 -5.43
CA PRO A 151 -20.52 -1.34 -5.19
C PRO A 151 -20.77 -1.19 -3.69
N VAL A 152 -20.76 0.05 -3.20
CA VAL A 152 -21.14 0.41 -1.84
C VAL A 152 -22.22 1.49 -1.88
N ASN A 153 -22.91 1.72 -0.76
CA ASN A 153 -23.85 2.83 -0.68
C ASN A 153 -23.10 4.15 -0.38
N GLN A 154 -23.71 5.29 -0.68
CA GLN A 154 -23.05 6.59 -0.53
C GLN A 154 -22.66 6.90 0.94
N ALA A 155 -23.45 6.45 1.91
CA ALA A 155 -23.15 6.67 3.32
C ALA A 155 -21.89 5.91 3.74
N SER A 156 -21.70 4.69 3.21
CA SER A 156 -20.52 3.87 3.42
C SER A 156 -19.28 4.54 2.85
N GLN A 157 -19.35 5.02 1.59
CA GLN A 157 -18.24 5.73 0.95
C GLN A 157 -17.82 6.98 1.74
N ASN A 158 -18.80 7.78 2.17
CA ASN A 158 -18.53 8.99 2.95
C ASN A 158 -17.90 8.65 4.30
N SER A 159 -18.41 7.61 4.97
CA SER A 159 -17.90 7.15 6.27
C SER A 159 -16.48 6.60 6.17
N GLN A 160 -16.14 5.90 5.08
CA GLN A 160 -14.81 5.38 4.83
C GLN A 160 -13.82 6.52 4.52
N GLY A 161 -14.21 7.46 3.64
CA GLY A 161 -13.39 8.64 3.35
C GLY A 161 -13.05 9.47 4.60
N GLY A 162 -14.02 9.67 5.49
CA GLY A 162 -13.77 10.32 6.78
C GLY A 162 -12.80 9.54 7.67
N ALA A 163 -12.90 8.21 7.71
CA ALA A 163 -12.00 7.36 8.49
C ALA A 163 -10.57 7.33 7.92
N ILE A 164 -10.41 7.33 6.59
CA ILE A 164 -9.12 7.40 5.93
C ILE A 164 -8.46 8.76 6.17
N ASN A 165 -9.20 9.86 6.04
CA ASN A 165 -8.67 11.20 6.34
C ASN A 165 -8.25 11.33 7.80
N GLY A 166 -9.08 10.85 8.74
CA GLY A 166 -8.73 10.83 10.15
C GLY A 166 -7.52 9.94 10.45
N MET A 167 -7.31 8.86 9.70
CA MET A 167 -6.07 8.07 9.77
C MET A 167 -4.87 8.88 9.29
N TYR A 168 -4.95 9.55 8.13
CA TYR A 168 -3.85 10.37 7.63
C TYR A 168 -3.44 11.44 8.65
N GLU A 169 -4.41 12.13 9.25
CA GLU A 169 -4.16 13.13 10.30
C GLU A 169 -3.56 12.51 11.56
N LYS A 170 -4.15 11.41 12.07
CA LYS A 170 -3.71 10.76 13.32
C LYS A 170 -2.25 10.27 13.27
N TYR A 171 -1.80 9.83 12.09
CA TYR A 171 -0.49 9.21 11.91
C TYR A 171 0.52 10.15 11.22
N ASP A 172 0.19 11.43 11.04
CA ASP A 172 1.03 12.42 10.35
C ASP A 172 1.49 11.93 8.96
N ILE A 173 0.59 11.30 8.20
CA ILE A 173 0.88 10.80 6.85
C ILE A 173 0.75 11.95 5.87
N GLU A 174 1.87 12.41 5.35
CA GLU A 174 1.97 13.53 4.42
C GLU A 174 1.70 13.07 2.98
N THR A 175 1.31 14.00 2.12
CA THR A 175 1.33 13.76 0.68
C THR A 175 2.77 13.68 0.17
N ALA A 176 3.00 12.94 -0.91
CA ALA A 176 4.34 12.69 -1.44
C ALA A 176 5.12 13.94 -1.90
N ASP A 177 4.44 15.06 -2.15
CA ASP A 177 5.03 16.35 -2.53
C ASP A 177 5.37 17.25 -1.35
N CYS A 178 4.67 17.09 -0.22
CA CYS A 178 4.76 17.99 0.93
C CYS A 178 5.80 17.52 1.96
N GLY A 179 6.16 16.24 1.96
CA GLY A 179 7.18 15.74 2.87
C GLY A 179 7.56 14.28 2.66
N THR A 180 8.43 13.79 3.53
CA THR A 180 9.02 12.46 3.38
C THR A 180 8.13 11.37 3.98
N LYS A 181 7.16 11.69 4.84
CA LYS A 181 6.34 10.71 5.57
C LYS A 181 5.07 10.27 4.81
N SER A 182 5.24 9.82 3.58
CA SER A 182 4.11 9.50 2.69
C SER A 182 3.80 8.00 2.56
N TRP A 183 4.73 7.12 2.95
CA TRP A 183 4.52 5.67 2.92
C TRP A 183 3.83 5.14 4.17
N PHE A 184 2.80 4.32 4.02
CA PHE A 184 2.07 3.71 5.12
C PHE A 184 1.65 2.27 4.82
N GLU A 185 1.69 1.40 5.81
CA GLU A 185 1.05 0.08 5.78
C GLU A 185 -0.27 0.16 6.53
N ILE A 186 -1.37 -0.10 5.84
CA ILE A 186 -2.72 0.00 6.43
C ILE A 186 -3.09 -1.26 7.23
N SER A 187 -3.69 -1.10 8.39
CA SER A 187 -4.28 -2.17 9.20
C SER A 187 -5.69 -1.80 9.64
N PHE A 188 -6.49 -2.80 10.02
CA PHE A 188 -7.90 -2.60 10.35
C PHE A 188 -8.18 -3.12 11.76
N THR A 189 -8.93 -2.34 12.54
CA THR A 189 -9.35 -2.70 13.89
C THR A 189 -10.85 -2.41 14.08
N GLY A 190 -11.43 -2.81 15.22
CA GLY A 190 -12.84 -2.54 15.53
C GLY A 190 -13.79 -3.63 15.04
N SER A 191 -14.97 -3.22 14.56
CA SER A 191 -16.04 -4.12 14.13
C SER A 191 -15.81 -4.59 12.69
N LEU A 192 -14.90 -5.54 12.52
CA LEU A 192 -14.44 -6.00 11.21
C LEU A 192 -15.48 -6.89 10.48
N GLY A 193 -15.57 -6.71 9.15
CA GLY A 193 -16.24 -7.64 8.25
C GLY A 193 -15.47 -8.96 8.07
N PRO A 194 -16.05 -9.95 7.36
CA PRO A 194 -15.44 -11.27 7.20
C PRO A 194 -14.02 -11.28 6.63
N TYR A 195 -13.76 -10.54 5.55
CA TYR A 195 -12.44 -10.51 4.92
C TYR A 195 -11.42 -9.76 5.76
N CYS A 196 -11.81 -8.65 6.41
CA CYS A 196 -10.91 -7.98 7.33
C CYS A 196 -10.58 -8.84 8.55
N LYS A 197 -11.55 -9.58 9.11
CA LYS A 197 -11.29 -10.55 10.19
C LYS A 197 -10.27 -11.59 9.74
N ALA A 198 -10.44 -12.16 8.55
CA ALA A 198 -9.51 -13.14 8.01
C ALA A 198 -8.11 -12.53 7.77
N LEU A 199 -8.03 -11.35 7.14
CA LEU A 199 -6.75 -10.68 6.89
C LEU A 199 -6.01 -10.37 8.19
N MET A 200 -6.70 -9.82 9.19
CA MET A 200 -6.09 -9.50 10.49
C MET A 200 -5.74 -10.75 11.31
N ALA A 201 -6.39 -11.89 11.06
CA ALA A 201 -6.00 -13.19 11.62
C ALA A 201 -4.80 -13.84 10.90
N GLY A 202 -4.18 -13.16 9.94
CA GLY A 202 -3.02 -13.67 9.20
C GLY A 202 -3.36 -14.76 8.19
N LYS A 203 -4.62 -14.81 7.71
CA LYS A 203 -4.99 -15.71 6.61
C LYS A 203 -4.30 -15.31 5.32
N LYS A 204 -4.28 -16.25 4.36
CA LYS A 204 -3.64 -16.09 3.05
C LYS A 204 -4.69 -16.22 1.94
N SER A 205 -4.33 -15.86 0.72
CA SER A 205 -5.19 -15.99 -0.47
C SER A 205 -5.69 -17.41 -0.76
N SER A 206 -5.03 -18.43 -0.19
CA SER A 206 -5.45 -19.83 -0.27
C SER A 206 -6.58 -20.19 0.70
N ASP A 207 -6.94 -19.31 1.64
CA ASP A 207 -7.98 -19.56 2.64
C ASP A 207 -9.36 -19.78 1.96
N PRO A 208 -10.19 -20.72 2.45
CA PRO A 208 -11.52 -20.97 1.91
C PRO A 208 -12.40 -19.73 1.78
N ILE A 209 -12.23 -18.70 2.62
CA ILE A 209 -13.00 -17.45 2.53
C ILE A 209 -12.82 -16.76 1.16
N CYS A 210 -11.68 -16.95 0.49
CA CYS A 210 -11.39 -16.41 -0.84
C CYS A 210 -11.98 -17.25 -1.99
N LYS A 211 -12.65 -18.37 -1.71
CA LYS A 211 -13.23 -19.26 -2.72
C LYS A 211 -14.71 -18.95 -2.96
N LYS A 212 -15.18 -19.26 -4.17
CA LYS A 212 -16.59 -19.12 -4.55
C LYS A 212 -17.50 -19.97 -3.66
N GLY A 213 -18.63 -19.40 -3.26
CA GLY A 213 -19.60 -20.08 -2.40
C GLY A 213 -19.18 -20.22 -0.94
N ALA A 214 -18.15 -19.47 -0.49
CA ALA A 214 -17.76 -19.42 0.91
C ALA A 214 -18.91 -18.81 1.75
N LYS A 215 -19.54 -19.63 2.59
CA LYS A 215 -20.69 -19.22 3.41
C LYS A 215 -20.35 -18.12 4.41
N ASP A 216 -19.13 -18.14 4.92
CA ASP A 216 -18.66 -17.19 5.93
C ASP A 216 -18.21 -15.85 5.33
N ALA A 217 -18.32 -15.66 4.01
CA ALA A 217 -17.90 -14.45 3.32
C ALA A 217 -19.00 -13.36 3.21
N VAL A 218 -20.22 -13.66 3.63
CA VAL A 218 -21.34 -12.72 3.60
C VAL A 218 -21.32 -11.86 4.87
N GLY A 219 -21.13 -10.55 4.71
CA GLY A 219 -21.19 -9.60 5.81
C GLY A 219 -22.62 -9.16 6.17
N ASP A 220 -22.74 -8.28 7.16
CA ASP A 220 -24.04 -7.77 7.64
C ASP A 220 -24.83 -7.01 6.56
N TRP A 221 -24.12 -6.47 5.56
CA TRP A 221 -24.69 -5.86 4.35
C TRP A 221 -25.39 -6.86 3.42
N GLY A 222 -25.26 -8.16 3.65
CA GLY A 222 -26.10 -9.20 3.07
C GLY A 222 -25.64 -9.80 1.74
N PHE A 223 -24.41 -9.52 1.29
CA PHE A 223 -23.80 -10.17 0.13
C PHE A 223 -22.30 -10.42 0.34
N ASP A 224 -21.69 -11.25 -0.49
CA ASP A 224 -20.24 -11.45 -0.51
C ASP A 224 -19.59 -10.41 -1.43
N VAL A 225 -18.73 -9.53 -0.89
CA VAL A 225 -18.03 -8.50 -1.70
C VAL A 225 -17.21 -9.10 -2.84
N GLY A 226 -16.71 -10.33 -2.66
CA GLY A 226 -15.92 -11.05 -3.67
C GLY A 226 -16.71 -11.47 -4.91
N GLU A 227 -18.05 -11.39 -4.88
CA GLU A 227 -18.93 -11.64 -6.03
C GLU A 227 -19.20 -10.38 -6.87
N TYR A 228 -18.90 -9.18 -6.34
CA TYR A 228 -19.26 -7.88 -6.93
C TYR A 228 -18.05 -6.97 -7.18
N ILE A 229 -16.87 -7.56 -7.35
CA ILE A 229 -15.63 -6.82 -7.57
C ILE A 229 -15.23 -6.78 -9.05
N TYR A 230 -14.82 -5.59 -9.49
CA TYR A 230 -14.50 -5.29 -10.88
C TYR A 230 -13.15 -4.57 -11.00
N LYS A 231 -12.52 -4.60 -12.17
CA LYS A 231 -11.42 -3.71 -12.56
C LYS A 231 -11.74 -3.02 -13.88
N TYR A 232 -11.30 -1.78 -14.05
CA TYR A 232 -11.38 -1.09 -15.33
C TYR A 232 -10.12 -1.37 -16.16
N ASP A 233 -10.29 -1.73 -17.43
CA ASP A 233 -9.17 -2.01 -18.37
C ASP A 233 -8.85 -0.84 -19.31
N GLY A 234 -9.33 0.36 -18.97
CA GLY A 234 -9.26 1.54 -19.84
C GLY A 234 -10.45 1.67 -20.81
N HIS A 235 -11.21 0.59 -21.02
CA HIS A 235 -12.34 0.57 -21.97
C HIS A 235 -13.63 0.07 -21.31
N SER A 236 -13.55 -0.96 -20.49
CA SER A 236 -14.67 -1.70 -19.92
C SER A 236 -14.37 -2.21 -18.52
N TYR A 237 -15.42 -2.62 -17.80
CA TYR A 237 -15.29 -3.19 -16.47
C TYR A 237 -15.25 -4.72 -16.58
N ARG A 238 -14.24 -5.32 -15.97
CA ARG A 238 -14.03 -6.78 -15.95
C ARG A 238 -14.27 -7.30 -14.56
N ALA A 239 -15.09 -8.34 -14.44
CA ALA A 239 -15.26 -9.03 -13.18
C ALA A 239 -13.90 -9.56 -12.70
N ALA A 240 -13.53 -9.20 -11.47
CA ALA A 240 -12.28 -9.59 -10.82
C ALA A 240 -12.53 -10.50 -9.61
N GLY A 241 -13.77 -10.99 -9.46
CA GLY A 241 -14.27 -11.72 -8.32
C GLY A 241 -13.81 -13.15 -8.19
N LYS A 242 -14.48 -13.88 -7.30
CA LYS A 242 -14.31 -15.32 -7.13
C LYS A 242 -14.76 -16.02 -8.41
N GLN A 243 -13.91 -16.88 -8.95
CA GLN A 243 -14.23 -17.72 -10.11
C GLN A 243 -14.93 -19.01 -9.67
#